data_AF-A0A177QSC7-F1
#
_entry.id   AF-A0A177QSC7-F1
#
_cell.length_a   1.000
_cell.length_b   1.000
_cell.length_c   1.000
_cell.angle_alpha   90.00
_cell.angle_beta   90.00
_cell.angle_gamma   90.00
#
_symmetry.space_group_name_H-M   'P 1'
#
loop_
_entity.id
_entity.type
_entity.pdbx_description
1 polymer ?
#
loop_
_entity_poly.entity_id
_entity_poly.type
_entity_poly.pdbx_seq_one_letter_code
_entity_poly.pdbx_strand_id
1 'polypeptide(L)'
;MNEKRLPHVEKFYRERMSMKGLLTLLVTLYASAALSQAQDTRSALDKAVEEARAAQVALQAAEAKRDQAAEPQLGERTGNAGGGSRLNENYVARQASLEQEVAAARQRYDLAIKRWNDLK
;
A
#
# COMPACT_ATOMS: atom_id res chain seq x y z
N MET A 1 -62.68 -1.99 61.15
CA MET A 1 -62.38 -3.17 60.31
C MET A 1 -62.43 -2.74 58.85
N ASN A 2 -61.29 -2.70 58.16
CA ASN A 2 -61.22 -3.07 56.75
C ASN A 2 -59.76 -3.29 56.35
N GLU A 3 -59.56 -4.36 55.61
CA GLU A 3 -58.34 -5.16 55.52
C GLU A 3 -57.26 -4.57 54.61
N LYS A 4 -56.01 -4.88 54.98
CA LYS A 4 -54.80 -4.77 54.17
C LYS A 4 -54.91 -5.68 52.93
N ARG A 5 -54.58 -5.19 51.73
CA ARG A 5 -54.00 -6.02 50.64
C ARG A 5 -53.10 -5.18 49.72
N LEU A 6 -51.79 -5.25 49.93
CA LEU A 6 -50.81 -5.25 48.82
C LEU A 6 -50.64 -6.73 48.44
N PRO A 7 -50.66 -7.09 47.14
CA PRO A 7 -49.43 -7.29 46.39
C PRO A 7 -49.59 -6.89 44.90
N HIS A 8 -48.56 -6.65 44.09
CA HIS A 8 -47.77 -7.72 43.46
C HIS A 8 -46.59 -7.08 42.69
N VAL A 9 -45.38 -7.33 43.17
CA VAL A 9 -44.14 -7.20 42.39
C VAL A 9 -44.00 -8.52 41.64
N GLU A 10 -44.19 -8.53 40.32
CA GLU A 10 -43.80 -9.61 39.40
C GLU A 10 -44.26 -9.20 37.98
N LYS A 11 -43.42 -9.09 36.94
CA LYS A 11 -42.43 -10.05 36.44
C LYS A 11 -41.41 -9.34 35.56
N PHE A 12 -40.15 -9.72 35.80
CA PHE A 12 -39.07 -9.86 34.83
C PHE A 12 -39.52 -9.86 33.35
N TYR A 13 -39.23 -8.79 32.62
CA TYR A 13 -38.93 -8.92 31.19
C TYR A 13 -37.54 -9.55 31.04
N ARG A 14 -37.42 -10.83 31.43
CA ARG A 14 -36.35 -11.70 30.95
C ARG A 14 -36.88 -12.38 29.71
N GLU A 15 -36.94 -11.60 28.64
CA GLU A 15 -37.30 -12.07 27.32
C GLU A 15 -36.27 -13.13 26.93
N ARG A 16 -36.67 -14.38 27.06
CA ARG A 16 -35.85 -15.54 26.74
C ARG A 16 -35.75 -15.55 25.21
N MET A 17 -34.79 -14.80 24.67
CA MET A 17 -34.45 -14.87 23.24
C MET A 17 -34.43 -16.35 22.87
N SER A 18 -35.39 -16.74 22.02
CA SER A 18 -35.47 -18.09 21.51
C SER A 18 -34.09 -18.45 20.98
N MET A 19 -33.56 -19.61 21.39
CA MET A 19 -32.22 -20.07 21.01
C MET A 19 -32.02 -20.02 19.48
N LYS A 20 -33.13 -20.14 18.72
CA LYS A 20 -33.20 -19.98 17.27
C LYS A 20 -32.97 -18.53 16.81
N GLY A 21 -33.54 -17.54 17.49
CA GLY A 21 -33.34 -16.11 17.24
C GLY A 21 -31.91 -15.66 17.55
N LEU A 22 -31.33 -16.20 18.63
CA LEU A 22 -29.91 -15.99 18.94
C LEU A 22 -29.00 -16.59 17.85
N LEU A 23 -29.34 -17.79 17.36
CA LEU A 23 -28.60 -18.46 16.27
C LEU A 23 -28.71 -17.70 14.95
N THR A 24 -29.89 -17.15 14.62
CA THR A 24 -30.07 -16.36 13.38
C THR A 24 -29.30 -15.05 13.45
N LEU A 25 -29.30 -14.36 14.60
CA LEU A 25 -28.49 -13.17 14.83
C LEU A 25 -27.00 -13.46 14.73
N LEU A 26 -26.52 -14.55 15.35
CA LEU A 26 -25.12 -14.96 15.24
C LEU A 26 -24.72 -15.25 13.79
N VAL A 27 -25.51 -16.03 13.05
CA VAL A 27 -25.21 -16.38 11.65
C VAL A 27 -25.20 -15.14 10.74
N THR A 28 -26.16 -14.22 10.91
CA THR A 28 -26.17 -12.97 10.13
C THR A 28 -25.01 -12.05 10.50
N LEU A 29 -24.63 -11.95 11.77
CA LEU A 29 -23.46 -11.18 12.20
C LEU A 29 -22.16 -11.74 11.59
N TYR A 30 -21.96 -13.06 11.64
CA TYR A 30 -20.80 -13.72 11.05
C TYR A 30 -20.75 -13.55 9.52
N ALA A 31 -21.87 -13.68 8.82
CA ALA A 31 -21.94 -13.49 7.37
C ALA A 31 -21.59 -12.05 6.96
N SER A 32 -22.07 -11.05 7.71
CA SER A 32 -21.74 -9.64 7.45
C SER A 32 -20.26 -9.33 7.69
N ALA A 33 -19.65 -9.86 8.76
CA ALA A 33 -18.23 -9.67 9.05
C ALA A 33 -17.32 -10.33 8.00
N ALA A 34 -17.69 -11.51 7.50
CA ALA A 34 -16.96 -12.20 6.44
C ALA A 34 -17.02 -11.44 5.10
N LEU A 35 -18.18 -10.86 4.77
CA LEU A 35 -18.36 -10.07 3.56
C LEU A 35 -17.53 -8.77 3.60
N SER A 36 -17.50 -8.09 4.75
CA SER A 36 -16.66 -6.90 4.95
C SER A 36 -15.18 -7.22 4.80
N GLN A 37 -14.68 -8.29 5.44
CA GLN A 37 -13.27 -8.71 5.28
C GLN A 37 -12.92 -9.05 3.83
N ALA A 38 -13.78 -9.79 3.12
CA ALA A 38 -13.52 -10.14 1.73
C ALA A 38 -13.45 -8.90 0.82
N GLN A 39 -14.29 -7.89 1.08
CA GLN A 39 -14.29 -6.64 0.33
C GLN A 39 -13.06 -5.77 0.64
N ASP A 40 -12.63 -5.73 1.91
CA ASP A 40 -11.42 -5.02 2.34
C ASP A 40 -10.17 -5.62 1.67
N THR A 41 -10.01 -6.95 1.70
CA THR A 41 -8.88 -7.65 1.06
C THR A 41 -8.85 -7.42 -0.45
N ARG A 42 -9.99 -7.49 -1.13
CA ARG A 42 -10.06 -7.20 -2.58
C ARG A 42 -9.64 -5.76 -2.88
N SER A 43 -10.12 -4.81 -2.10
CA SER A 43 -9.74 -3.39 -2.27
C SER A 43 -8.25 -3.15 -2.01
N ALA A 44 -7.65 -3.88 -1.06
CA ALA A 44 -6.22 -3.81 -0.77
C ALA A 44 -5.38 -4.42 -1.89
N LEU A 45 -5.83 -5.55 -2.46
CA LEU A 45 -5.18 -6.20 -3.59
C LEU A 45 -5.19 -5.32 -4.83
N ASP A 46 -6.34 -4.73 -5.18
CA ASP A 46 -6.47 -3.83 -6.33
C ASP A 46 -5.51 -2.63 -6.19
N LYS A 47 -5.42 -2.04 -4.99
CA LYS A 47 -4.47 -0.95 -4.70
C LYS A 47 -3.01 -1.40 -4.82
N ALA A 48 -2.67 -2.58 -4.33
CA ALA A 48 -1.30 -3.10 -4.41
C ALA A 48 -0.88 -3.40 -5.85
N VAL A 49 -1.80 -3.88 -6.70
CA VAL A 49 -1.55 -4.06 -8.14
C VAL A 49 -1.25 -2.73 -8.81
N GLU A 50 -2.08 -1.71 -8.56
CA GLU A 50 -1.86 -0.38 -9.14
C GLU A 50 -0.57 0.27 -8.63
N GLU A 51 -0.23 0.10 -7.35
CA GLU A 51 1.05 0.54 -6.79
C GLU A 51 2.25 -0.15 -7.47
N ALA A 52 2.18 -1.47 -7.68
CA ALA A 52 3.23 -2.21 -8.38
C ALA A 52 3.42 -1.77 -9.83
N ARG A 53 2.31 -1.53 -10.56
CA ARG A 53 2.35 -0.99 -11.93
C ARG A 53 2.96 0.41 -11.97
N ALA A 54 2.54 1.30 -11.07
CA ALA A 54 3.07 2.65 -11.00
C ALA A 54 4.58 2.63 -10.69
N ALA A 55 5.01 1.79 -9.75
CA ALA A 55 6.42 1.64 -9.40
C ALA A 55 7.25 1.05 -10.57
N GLN A 56 6.68 0.12 -11.35
CA GLN A 56 7.32 -0.43 -12.55
C GLN A 56 7.57 0.66 -13.60
N VAL A 57 6.55 1.47 -13.90
CA VAL A 57 6.67 2.58 -14.86
C VAL A 57 7.71 3.60 -14.39
N ALA A 58 7.71 3.95 -13.10
CA ALA A 58 8.69 4.87 -12.53
C ALA A 58 10.13 4.34 -12.65
N LEU A 59 10.32 3.04 -12.45
CA LEU A 59 11.61 2.38 -12.61
C LEU A 59 12.08 2.38 -14.07
N GLN A 60 11.21 2.01 -15.01
CA GLN A 60 11.53 2.07 -16.44
C GLN A 60 11.90 3.49 -16.89
N ALA A 61 11.19 4.50 -16.38
CA ALA A 61 11.50 5.90 -16.66
C ALA A 61 12.87 6.31 -16.09
N ALA A 62 13.22 5.89 -14.88
CA ALA A 62 14.53 6.17 -14.28
C ALA A 62 15.66 5.48 -15.07
N GLU A 63 15.47 4.22 -15.45
CA GLU A 63 16.42 3.47 -16.29
C GLU A 63 16.62 4.15 -17.65
N ALA A 64 15.53 4.52 -18.32
CA ALA A 64 15.60 5.23 -19.60
C ALA A 64 16.32 6.57 -19.48
N LYS A 65 16.07 7.33 -18.39
CA LYS A 65 16.76 8.60 -18.12
C LYS A 65 18.26 8.40 -17.92
N ARG A 66 18.67 7.37 -17.19
CA ARG A 66 20.09 7.00 -17.03
C ARG A 66 20.72 6.60 -18.37
N ASP A 67 20.04 5.78 -19.16
CA ASP A 67 20.59 5.27 -20.42
C ASP A 67 20.75 6.40 -21.46
N GLN A 68 19.81 7.34 -21.50
CA GLN A 68 19.89 8.55 -22.33
C GLN A 68 20.97 9.54 -21.88
N ALA A 69 21.46 9.40 -20.65
CA ALA A 69 22.40 10.31 -20.04
C ALA A 69 23.88 9.97 -20.32
N ALA A 70 24.15 8.98 -21.17
CA ALA A 70 25.51 8.55 -21.53
C ALA A 70 26.36 9.70 -22.10
N GLU A 71 25.76 10.55 -22.92
CA GLU A 71 26.46 11.68 -23.54
C GLU A 71 26.75 12.81 -22.52
N PRO A 72 27.96 13.39 -22.55
CA PRO A 72 28.30 14.53 -21.73
C PRO A 72 27.51 15.77 -22.14
N GLN A 73 27.05 16.53 -21.16
CA GLN A 73 26.38 17.81 -21.36
C GLN A 73 27.40 18.94 -21.52
N LEU A 74 26.91 20.11 -21.95
CA LEU A 74 27.71 21.31 -22.02
C LEU A 74 28.29 21.65 -20.64
N GLY A 75 29.59 21.93 -20.58
CA GLY A 75 30.28 22.25 -19.32
C GLY A 75 30.72 21.02 -18.50
N GLU A 76 30.40 19.81 -18.94
CA GLU A 76 30.88 18.56 -18.32
C GLU A 76 32.18 18.04 -18.91
N ARG A 77 32.66 18.72 -19.96
CA ARG A 77 33.96 18.50 -20.58
C ARG A 77 34.88 19.64 -20.24
N THR A 78 36.09 19.30 -19.80
CA THR A 78 37.15 20.27 -19.52
C THR A 78 38.36 19.95 -20.39
N GLY A 79 38.87 20.96 -21.09
CA GLY A 79 40.10 20.86 -21.87
C GLY A 79 41.32 20.64 -20.97
N ASN A 80 42.32 19.92 -21.47
CA ASN A 80 43.61 19.79 -20.82
C ASN A 80 44.67 20.62 -21.56
N ALA A 81 45.77 20.96 -20.88
CA ALA A 81 46.84 21.79 -21.46
C ALA A 81 47.54 21.15 -22.68
N GLY A 82 47.36 19.84 -22.88
CA GLY A 82 47.91 19.09 -24.01
C GLY A 82 46.97 18.97 -25.23
N GLY A 83 45.84 19.69 -25.26
CA GLY A 83 44.93 19.72 -26.42
C GLY A 83 43.85 18.65 -26.46
N GLY A 84 43.72 17.82 -25.42
CA GLY A 84 42.63 16.86 -25.23
C GLY A 84 41.50 17.39 -24.35
N SER A 85 40.43 16.60 -24.19
CA SER A 85 39.28 16.90 -23.35
C SER A 85 38.92 15.69 -22.48
N ARG A 86 38.64 15.92 -21.20
CA ARG A 86 38.18 14.89 -20.25
C ARG A 86 36.83 15.25 -19.65
N LEU A 87 36.11 14.23 -19.19
CA LEU A 87 34.93 14.39 -18.36
C LEU A 87 35.35 14.94 -16.99
N ASN A 88 34.57 15.85 -16.45
CA ASN A 88 34.84 16.47 -15.16
C ASN A 88 33.89 15.97 -14.06
N GLU A 89 34.03 16.55 -12.87
CA GLU A 89 33.26 16.17 -11.69
C GLU A 89 31.75 16.35 -11.86
N ASN A 90 31.31 17.31 -12.69
CA ASN A 90 29.88 17.51 -12.96
C ASN A 90 29.28 16.31 -13.68
N TYR A 91 29.98 15.76 -14.68
CA TYR A 91 29.57 14.51 -15.34
C TYR A 91 29.43 13.38 -14.31
N VAL A 92 30.47 13.18 -13.51
CA VAL A 92 30.53 12.07 -12.54
C VAL A 92 29.42 12.19 -11.49
N ALA A 93 29.20 13.40 -10.96
CA ALA A 93 28.14 13.67 -10.00
C ALA A 93 26.76 13.42 -10.60
N ARG A 94 26.53 13.84 -11.85
CA ARG A 94 25.27 13.59 -12.56
C ARG A 94 25.03 12.10 -12.77
N GLN A 95 26.03 11.35 -13.24
CA GLN A 95 25.91 9.90 -13.40
C GLN A 95 25.60 9.22 -12.05
N ALA A 96 26.30 9.60 -10.98
CA ALA A 96 26.04 9.06 -9.65
C ALA A 96 24.61 9.36 -9.16
N SER A 97 24.08 10.55 -9.42
CA SER A 97 22.70 10.90 -9.09
C SER A 97 21.69 10.05 -9.87
N LEU A 98 21.93 9.80 -11.15
CA LEU A 98 21.06 8.96 -11.98
C LEU A 98 21.04 7.51 -11.51
N GLU A 99 22.19 6.97 -11.13
CA GLU A 99 22.25 5.62 -10.54
C GLU A 99 21.51 5.52 -9.21
N GLN A 100 21.59 6.56 -8.37
CA GLN A 100 20.81 6.64 -7.13
C GLN A 100 19.31 6.69 -7.40
N GLU A 101 18.87 7.44 -8.41
CA GLU A 101 17.46 7.49 -8.84
C GLU A 101 16.97 6.09 -9.27
N VAL A 102 17.75 5.37 -10.07
CA VAL A 102 17.44 4.00 -10.49
C VAL A 102 17.38 3.05 -9.30
N ALA A 103 18.36 3.11 -8.40
CA ALA A 103 18.40 2.27 -7.20
C ALA A 103 17.19 2.50 -6.29
N ALA A 104 16.81 3.77 -6.07
CA ALA A 104 15.64 4.12 -5.28
C ALA A 104 14.33 3.64 -5.95
N ALA A 105 14.22 3.80 -7.27
CA ALA A 105 13.06 3.31 -8.02
C ALA A 105 12.96 1.77 -7.98
N ARG A 106 14.08 1.06 -8.06
CA ARG A 106 14.14 -0.39 -7.91
C ARG A 106 13.62 -0.83 -6.55
N GLN A 107 14.13 -0.22 -5.47
CA GLN A 107 13.69 -0.55 -4.12
C GLN A 107 12.18 -0.36 -3.94
N ARG A 108 11.62 0.73 -4.49
CA ARG A 108 10.16 0.96 -4.46
C ARG A 108 9.39 -0.11 -5.21
N TYR A 109 9.86 -0.50 -6.40
CA TYR A 109 9.26 -1.57 -7.17
C TYR A 109 9.29 -2.91 -6.42
N ASP A 110 10.44 -3.27 -5.85
CA ASP A 110 10.59 -4.53 -5.11
C ASP A 110 9.66 -4.58 -3.88
N LEU A 111 9.53 -3.47 -3.15
CA LEU A 111 8.60 -3.35 -2.03
C LEU A 111 7.13 -3.46 -2.48
N ALA A 112 6.76 -2.82 -3.59
CA ALA A 112 5.41 -2.87 -4.13
C ALA A 112 5.03 -4.29 -4.61
N ILE A 113 5.96 -4.98 -5.30
CA ILE A 113 5.78 -6.37 -5.70
C ILE A 113 5.66 -7.29 -4.49
N LYS A 114 6.49 -7.09 -3.46
CA LYS A 114 6.39 -7.85 -2.21
C LYS A 114 5.00 -7.68 -1.58
N ARG A 115 4.54 -6.43 -1.44
CA ARG A 115 3.20 -6.13 -0.90
C ARG A 115 2.08 -6.79 -1.71
N TRP A 116 2.18 -6.76 -3.03
CA TRP A 116 1.20 -7.42 -3.89
C TRP A 116 1.19 -8.93 -3.68
N ASN A 117 2.36 -9.56 -3.61
CA ASN A 117 2.49 -11.00 -3.36
C ASN A 117 1.98 -11.40 -1.97
N ASP A 118 2.19 -10.57 -0.95
CA ASP A 118 1.73 -10.84 0.42
C ASP A 118 0.18 -10.80 0.56
N LEU A 119 -0.52 -10.18 -0.40
CA LEU A 119 -1.99 -10.06 -0.42
C LEU A 119 -2.68 -11.08 -1.35
N LYS A 120 -1.90 -11.82 -2.14
CA LYS A 120 -2.38 -12.82 -3.09
C LYS A 120 -2.62 -14.17 -2.40
#